data_AF-A0A7K4IV62-F1
#
_entry.id   AF-A0A7K4IV62-F1
#
_cell.length_a   1.000
_cell.length_b   1.000
_cell.length_c   1.000
_cell.angle_alpha   90.00
_cell.angle_beta   90.00
_cell.angle_gamma   90.00
#
_symmetry.space_group_name_H-M   'P 1'
#
loop_
_entity.id
_entity.type
_entity.pdbx_description
1 polymer ?
#
loop_
_entity_poly.entity_id
_entity_poly.type
_entity_poly.pdbx_seq_one_letter_code
_entity_poly.pdbx_strand_id
1 'polypeptide(L)'
;GLRFEVVPSWFKETLEKSSFAAPYEYAMETAKQKALEVANRMHVKHLRTPDVVIGADTIVTVDEQILEKPVDKQDAYRMLSKLSGKEHSVFTGVAIIHCSSKDNQLETEVTNFYEETKVKFSELSEELLWEYIHSGEPMDKAGGYGIQALGGMLVEYVHGDFLNVVGFPLNHFCKKLAELYYPPLKHNIQHKKYDSIPSVDTFENLSDGENESSNFTEHKGATKLDSSGMCLSGAIFKSKTNSSVRIGTIIPLENQNGVLESAAKPPSKILELIDGFRASKALFVASKLKVFDHLKDKGPLKAVDVANEVGTSVCGTERLLDACAALGLLEKTTQGYSNTDSANTYLTSDGEYSLHGYIIHSNDHLWPLFTNLESAVKEGSRQNHRAFGKKEDDLFKDYYYSQEVKQRFMAAMHSIAHLTAKDVATAFDLSHFKSACDLGGCTGALAYELVRIYGNLKVTVFDLPEVIENTSYFQPSGQHTAPVTFVTGDFFKDNLPEADLYILSRILHDWPDEKIHVLLSKISAVCKTGNALLVAEIVLDEQKMHPPRAVLQSLSMTEGKQRSGSEYKQLLEKYGFTNVQIKITGNLLDAVLCFKK
;
A
#
# COMPACT_ATOMS: atom_id res chain seq x y z
N GLY A 1 13.73 0.44 23.43
CA GLY A 1 13.04 1.73 23.25
C GLY A 1 11.72 1.72 24.01
N LEU A 2 11.07 2.87 24.12
CA LEU A 2 9.69 2.96 24.63
C LEU A 2 8.74 2.21 23.68
N ARG A 3 7.74 1.50 24.22
CA ARG A 3 6.66 0.91 23.40
C ARG A 3 5.55 1.95 23.26
N PHE A 4 5.26 2.34 22.03
CA PHE A 4 4.24 3.35 21.70
C PHE A 4 3.04 2.68 21.04
N GLU A 5 1.84 3.15 21.38
CA GLU A 5 0.56 2.64 20.87
C GLU A 5 -0.41 3.83 20.76
N VAL A 6 -1.19 3.90 19.67
CA VAL A 6 -2.23 4.92 19.49
C VAL A 6 -3.56 4.34 19.93
N VAL A 7 -4.20 4.96 20.92
CA VAL A 7 -5.48 4.50 21.46
C VAL A 7 -6.51 5.63 21.32
N PRO A 8 -7.53 5.47 20.45
CA PRO A 8 -8.62 6.45 20.35
C PRO A 8 -9.35 6.60 21.69
N SER A 9 -9.59 7.84 22.10
CA SER A 9 -10.41 8.15 23.28
C SER A 9 -11.90 8.00 22.95
N TRP A 10 -12.68 7.54 23.92
CA TRP A 10 -14.15 7.49 23.84
C TRP A 10 -14.82 8.62 24.61
N PHE A 11 -14.05 9.58 25.11
CA PHE A 11 -14.58 10.75 25.78
C PHE A 11 -15.48 11.55 24.83
N LYS A 12 -16.75 11.76 25.24
CA LYS A 12 -17.68 12.60 24.51
C LYS A 12 -17.34 14.06 24.84
N GLU A 13 -16.99 14.85 23.82
CA GLU A 13 -16.60 16.26 23.93
C GLU A 13 -17.80 17.17 24.25
N THR A 14 -18.49 16.91 25.37
CA THR A 14 -19.71 17.61 25.79
C THR A 14 -19.45 18.64 26.88
N LEU A 15 -18.20 19.08 27.05
CA LEU A 15 -17.84 20.12 28.01
C LEU A 15 -18.51 21.45 27.60
N GLU A 16 -19.10 22.13 28.58
CA GLU A 16 -19.79 23.40 28.34
C GLU A 16 -18.76 24.52 28.14
N LYS A 17 -18.63 25.02 26.90
CA LYS A 17 -17.63 26.03 26.51
C LYS A 17 -17.68 27.31 27.38
N SER A 18 -18.87 27.72 27.81
CA SER A 18 -19.11 28.88 28.70
C SER A 18 -18.56 28.71 30.12
N SER A 19 -18.17 27.50 30.52
CA SER A 19 -17.59 27.24 31.84
C SER A 19 -16.10 27.61 31.95
N PHE A 20 -15.46 27.99 30.85
CA PHE A 20 -14.03 28.28 30.79
C PHE A 20 -13.79 29.77 30.58
N ALA A 21 -12.82 30.34 31.32
CA ALA A 21 -12.52 31.77 31.24
C ALA A 21 -11.73 32.12 29.98
N ALA A 22 -11.00 31.14 29.43
CA ALA A 22 -10.27 31.28 28.18
C ALA A 22 -10.33 30.02 27.31
N PRO A 23 -10.22 30.14 25.97
CA PRO A 23 -10.29 29.00 25.07
C PRO A 23 -9.22 27.93 25.31
N TYR A 24 -8.00 28.32 25.70
CA TYR A 24 -6.93 27.35 25.98
C TYR A 24 -7.27 26.45 27.19
N GLU A 25 -8.07 26.94 28.16
CA GLU A 25 -8.49 26.13 29.30
C GLU A 25 -9.44 25.01 28.86
N TYR A 26 -10.33 25.32 27.92
CA TYR A 26 -11.22 24.34 27.29
C TYR A 26 -10.42 23.25 26.57
N ALA A 27 -9.45 23.63 25.74
CA ALA A 27 -8.62 22.68 25.00
C ALA A 27 -7.80 21.79 25.94
N MET A 28 -7.18 22.37 26.98
CA MET A 28 -6.41 21.61 27.97
C MET A 28 -7.28 20.63 28.77
N GLU A 29 -8.46 21.05 29.21
CA GLU A 29 -9.34 20.15 29.97
C GLU A 29 -9.89 19.04 29.07
N THR A 30 -10.24 19.33 27.83
CA THR A 30 -10.66 18.30 26.86
C THR A 30 -9.55 17.28 26.59
N ALA A 31 -8.32 17.73 26.35
CA ALA A 31 -7.15 16.86 26.17
C ALA A 31 -6.90 15.97 27.41
N LYS A 32 -7.02 16.54 28.61
CA LYS A 32 -6.88 15.83 29.88
C LYS A 32 -7.96 14.77 30.07
N GLN A 33 -9.22 15.09 29.82
CA GLN A 33 -10.33 14.14 29.95
C GLN A 33 -10.20 12.97 28.96
N LYS A 34 -9.77 13.25 27.73
CA LYS A 34 -9.46 12.22 26.73
C LYS A 34 -8.37 11.25 27.22
N ALA A 35 -7.27 11.78 27.76
CA ALA A 35 -6.17 10.98 28.27
C ALA A 35 -6.56 10.18 29.53
N LEU A 36 -7.33 10.78 30.45
CA LEU A 36 -7.80 10.10 31.67
C LEU A 36 -8.76 8.96 31.32
N GLU A 37 -9.65 9.13 30.34
CA GLU A 37 -10.52 8.07 29.84
C GLU A 37 -9.71 6.86 29.36
N VAL A 38 -8.69 7.10 28.54
CA VAL A 38 -7.82 6.05 28.02
C VAL A 38 -7.05 5.36 29.15
N ALA A 39 -6.45 6.12 30.07
CA ALA A 39 -5.72 5.58 31.22
C ALA A 39 -6.60 4.64 32.06
N ASN A 40 -7.81 5.09 32.41
CA ASN A 40 -8.76 4.31 33.20
C ASN A 40 -9.23 3.05 32.45
N ARG A 41 -9.60 3.19 31.17
CA ARG A 41 -10.09 2.07 30.36
C ARG A 41 -9.01 1.01 30.15
N MET A 42 -7.77 1.40 29.90
CA MET A 42 -6.66 0.45 29.75
C MET A 42 -6.39 -0.31 31.05
N HIS A 43 -6.39 0.40 32.18
CA HIS A 43 -6.21 -0.22 33.49
C HIS A 43 -7.30 -1.24 33.83
N VAL A 44 -8.58 -0.86 33.67
CA VAL A 44 -9.72 -1.69 34.11
C VAL A 44 -10.08 -2.78 33.10
N LYS A 45 -10.18 -2.43 31.81
CA LYS A 45 -10.76 -3.31 30.80
C LYS A 45 -9.72 -4.21 30.13
N HIS A 46 -8.50 -3.72 29.98
CA HIS A 46 -7.43 -4.41 29.27
C HIS A 46 -6.39 -5.04 30.22
N LEU A 47 -6.60 -4.92 31.54
CA LEU A 47 -5.72 -5.42 32.60
C LEU A 47 -4.25 -4.99 32.39
N ARG A 48 -4.05 -3.80 31.81
CA ARG A 48 -2.75 -3.25 31.47
C ARG A 48 -2.71 -1.78 31.80
N THR A 49 -1.99 -1.43 32.85
CA THR A 49 -1.72 -0.03 33.20
C THR A 49 -0.65 0.53 32.26
N PRO A 50 -0.94 1.60 31.49
CA PRO A 50 0.10 2.29 30.71
C PRO A 50 1.06 3.02 31.66
N ASP A 51 2.33 3.20 31.29
CA ASP A 51 3.25 4.02 32.08
C ASP A 51 2.93 5.52 31.92
N VAL A 52 2.61 5.93 30.69
CA VAL A 52 2.30 7.31 30.30
C VAL A 52 1.19 7.31 29.26
N VAL A 53 0.21 8.20 29.41
CA VAL A 53 -0.81 8.51 28.39
C VAL A 53 -0.68 9.96 27.99
N ILE A 54 -0.63 10.23 26.68
CA ILE A 54 -0.56 11.59 26.13
C ILE A 54 -1.86 11.86 25.38
N GLY A 55 -2.59 12.90 25.79
CA GLY A 55 -3.76 13.40 25.09
C GLY A 55 -3.49 14.78 24.52
N ALA A 56 -4.08 15.08 23.36
CA ALA A 56 -4.07 16.40 22.76
C ALA A 56 -5.46 16.74 22.21
N ASP A 57 -5.78 18.03 22.22
CA ASP A 57 -7.01 18.56 21.67
C ASP A 57 -6.78 19.93 21.06
N THR A 58 -7.24 20.14 19.82
CA THR A 58 -7.00 21.36 19.05
C THR A 58 -8.31 22.04 18.73
N ILE A 59 -8.36 23.35 18.99
CA ILE A 59 -9.48 24.22 18.67
C ILE A 59 -9.01 25.46 17.89
N VAL A 60 -9.91 26.05 17.13
CA VAL A 60 -9.68 27.34 16.44
C VAL A 60 -10.58 28.40 17.08
N THR A 61 -10.10 29.63 17.21
CA THR A 61 -10.89 30.73 17.75
C THR A 61 -10.78 31.97 16.89
N VAL A 62 -11.92 32.58 16.59
CA VAL A 62 -12.01 33.88 15.91
C VAL A 62 -13.07 34.71 16.62
N ASP A 63 -12.78 35.98 16.89
CA ASP A 63 -13.68 36.88 17.62
C ASP A 63 -14.22 36.27 18.94
N GLU A 64 -13.33 35.65 19.73
CA GLU A 64 -13.63 34.93 21.00
C GLU A 64 -14.55 33.69 20.86
N GLN A 65 -14.94 33.32 19.65
CA GLN A 65 -15.77 32.14 19.40
C GLN A 65 -14.90 30.90 19.14
N ILE A 66 -15.12 29.84 19.92
CA ILE A 66 -14.51 28.52 19.70
C ILE A 66 -15.18 27.82 18.52
N LEU A 67 -14.35 27.41 17.55
CA LEU A 67 -14.68 26.60 16.39
C LEU A 67 -13.99 25.24 16.52
N GLU A 68 -14.79 24.20 16.70
CA GLU A 68 -14.36 22.80 16.70
C GLU A 68 -14.43 22.25 15.27
N LYS A 69 -14.72 20.96 15.13
CA LYS A 69 -14.98 20.32 13.85
C LYS A 69 -16.38 20.70 13.36
N PRO A 70 -16.56 20.98 12.05
CA PRO A 70 -17.86 21.26 11.51
C PRO A 70 -18.75 20.02 11.56
N VAL A 71 -20.02 20.18 11.93
CA VAL A 71 -20.97 19.05 11.98
C VAL A 71 -21.49 18.65 10.61
N ASP A 72 -21.49 19.58 9.65
CA ASP A 72 -21.88 19.36 8.27
C ASP A 72 -21.22 20.40 7.32
N LYS A 73 -21.51 20.28 6.01
CA LYS A 73 -20.95 21.17 4.99
C LYS A 73 -21.37 22.63 5.16
N GLN A 74 -22.59 22.88 5.65
CA GLN A 74 -23.07 24.25 5.85
C GLN A 74 -22.41 24.89 7.07
N ASP A 75 -22.16 24.09 8.10
CA ASP A 75 -21.40 24.45 9.27
C ASP A 75 -19.97 24.84 8.90
N ALA A 76 -19.31 24.05 8.04
CA ALA A 76 -17.99 24.36 7.51
C ALA A 76 -17.97 25.65 6.69
N TYR A 77 -18.97 25.86 5.82
CA TYR A 77 -19.09 27.14 5.10
C TYR A 77 -19.18 28.32 6.07
N ARG A 78 -20.06 28.24 7.08
CA ARG A 78 -20.19 29.29 8.10
C ARG A 78 -18.88 29.53 8.85
N MET A 79 -18.13 28.49 9.20
CA MET A 79 -16.82 28.61 9.87
C MET A 79 -15.81 29.29 8.95
N LEU A 80 -15.61 28.77 7.75
CA LEU A 80 -14.59 29.26 6.82
C LEU A 80 -14.89 30.69 6.34
N SER A 81 -16.15 31.03 6.07
CA SER A 81 -16.56 32.40 5.75
C SER A 81 -16.27 33.38 6.89
N LYS A 82 -16.34 32.93 8.15
CA LYS A 82 -15.95 33.77 9.31
C LYS A 82 -14.44 33.98 9.42
N LEU A 83 -13.65 33.00 8.99
CA LEU A 83 -12.19 33.04 9.03
C LEU A 83 -11.60 33.78 7.83
N SER A 84 -12.30 33.83 6.69
CA SER A 84 -11.87 34.53 5.47
C SER A 84 -11.40 35.95 5.77
N GLY A 85 -10.19 36.28 5.30
CA GLY A 85 -9.60 37.60 5.48
C GLY A 85 -9.23 37.97 6.92
N LYS A 86 -9.38 37.07 7.90
CA LYS A 86 -9.11 37.35 9.32
C LYS A 86 -7.90 36.59 9.86
N GLU A 87 -7.31 37.16 10.90
CA GLU A 87 -6.39 36.43 11.78
C GLU A 87 -7.22 35.73 12.86
N HIS A 88 -6.87 34.49 13.15
CA HIS A 88 -7.46 33.66 14.19
C HIS A 88 -6.40 32.89 14.95
N SER A 89 -6.72 32.46 16.17
CA SER A 89 -5.82 31.66 17.00
C SER A 89 -6.16 30.19 16.91
N VAL A 90 -5.12 29.35 16.87
CA VAL A 90 -5.20 27.90 16.98
C VAL A 90 -4.59 27.50 18.31
N PHE A 91 -5.38 26.88 19.18
CA PHE A 91 -4.94 26.40 20.47
C PHE A 91 -4.88 24.88 20.46
N THR A 92 -3.76 24.30 20.88
CA THR A 92 -3.71 22.87 21.23
C THR A 92 -3.39 22.71 22.70
N GLY A 93 -4.32 22.10 23.43
CA GLY A 93 -4.06 21.62 24.79
C GLY A 93 -3.42 20.24 24.75
N VAL A 94 -2.42 20.00 25.60
CA VAL A 94 -1.74 18.70 25.73
C VAL A 94 -1.74 18.29 27.19
N ALA A 95 -2.06 17.02 27.45
CA ALA A 95 -2.01 16.40 28.76
C ALA A 95 -1.10 15.17 28.73
N ILE A 96 -0.17 15.11 29.69
CA ILE A 96 0.73 13.99 29.95
C ILE A 96 0.31 13.40 31.29
N ILE A 97 -0.17 12.17 31.25
CA ILE A 97 -0.63 11.45 32.44
C ILE A 97 0.35 10.34 32.74
N HIS A 98 1.07 10.47 33.84
CA HIS A 98 1.80 9.34 34.40
C HIS A 98 0.82 8.44 35.12
N CYS A 99 0.87 7.15 34.86
CA CYS A 99 0.04 6.20 35.57
C CYS A 99 0.91 5.20 36.32
N SER A 100 0.47 4.87 37.53
CA SER A 100 1.01 3.75 38.29
C SER A 100 -0.14 2.94 38.85
N SER A 101 0.13 1.68 39.21
CA SER A 101 -0.87 0.83 39.83
C SER A 101 -0.37 0.32 41.17
N LYS A 102 -1.19 0.54 42.20
CA LYS A 102 -0.97 0.07 43.56
C LYS A 102 -2.25 -0.57 44.05
N ASP A 103 -2.17 -1.81 44.55
CA ASP A 103 -3.33 -2.57 45.03
C ASP A 103 -4.50 -2.65 44.03
N ASN A 104 -4.21 -2.81 42.73
CA ASN A 104 -5.18 -2.78 41.62
C ASN A 104 -6.01 -1.47 41.52
N GLN A 105 -5.51 -0.38 42.08
CA GLN A 105 -6.04 0.97 41.85
C GLN A 105 -5.10 1.73 40.93
N LEU A 106 -5.68 2.57 40.07
CA LEU A 106 -4.93 3.47 39.19
C LEU A 106 -4.62 4.76 39.93
N GLU A 107 -3.34 5.08 40.07
CA GLU A 107 -2.87 6.40 40.49
C GLU A 107 -2.41 7.17 39.26
N THR A 108 -2.87 8.42 39.11
CA THR A 108 -2.54 9.28 37.97
C THR A 108 -1.97 10.62 38.41
N GLU A 109 -0.85 11.02 37.83
CA GLU A 109 -0.29 12.37 37.94
C GLU A 109 -0.41 13.07 36.58
N VAL A 110 -1.03 14.25 36.55
CA VAL A 110 -1.33 14.99 35.32
C VAL A 110 -0.44 16.21 35.22
N THR A 111 0.29 16.30 34.11
CA THR A 111 0.95 17.53 33.65
C THR A 111 0.29 17.99 32.37
N ASN A 112 -0.19 19.23 32.30
CA ASN A 112 -0.77 19.80 31.09
C ASN A 112 -0.15 21.14 30.72
N PHE A 113 -0.24 21.49 29.45
CA PHE A 113 0.17 22.77 28.89
C PHE A 113 -0.62 23.04 27.60
N TYR A 114 -0.50 24.24 27.06
CA TYR A 114 -1.06 24.59 25.76
C TYR A 114 -0.04 25.32 24.90
N GLU A 115 -0.31 25.38 23.60
CA GLU A 115 0.38 26.23 22.65
C GLU A 115 -0.66 27.04 21.86
N GLU A 116 -0.37 28.32 21.62
CA GLU A 116 -1.18 29.20 20.78
C GLU A 116 -0.41 29.53 19.50
N THR A 117 -1.09 29.51 18.36
CA THR A 117 -0.50 29.95 17.10
C THR A 117 -1.50 30.74 16.29
N LYS A 118 -1.09 31.92 15.81
CA LYS A 118 -1.94 32.79 15.01
C LYS A 118 -1.82 32.41 13.54
N VAL A 119 -2.95 32.35 12.86
CA VAL A 119 -3.05 32.03 11.44
C VAL A 119 -3.87 33.11 10.76
N LYS A 120 -3.37 33.63 9.64
CA LYS A 120 -4.10 34.59 8.80
C LYS A 120 -4.58 33.89 7.55
N PHE A 121 -5.88 33.99 7.26
CA PHE A 121 -6.41 33.61 5.96
C PHE A 121 -6.35 34.74 4.95
N SER A 122 -6.16 34.39 3.69
CA SER A 122 -6.44 35.27 2.56
C SER A 122 -7.94 35.57 2.48
N GLU A 123 -8.32 36.58 1.69
CA GLU A 123 -9.72 36.79 1.31
C GLU A 123 -10.17 35.65 0.37
N LEU A 124 -11.20 34.91 0.77
CA LEU A 124 -11.67 33.69 0.09
C LEU A 124 -12.98 33.98 -0.65
N SER A 125 -13.08 33.54 -1.91
CA SER A 125 -14.33 33.62 -2.67
C SER A 125 -15.30 32.51 -2.27
N GLU A 126 -16.60 32.73 -2.47
CA GLU A 126 -17.62 31.73 -2.17
C GLU A 126 -17.41 30.44 -2.96
N GLU A 127 -17.00 30.54 -4.23
CA GLU A 127 -16.69 29.40 -5.07
C GLU A 127 -15.52 28.58 -4.50
N LEU A 128 -14.43 29.25 -4.09
CA LEU A 128 -13.27 28.58 -3.49
C LEU A 128 -13.65 27.84 -2.20
N LEU A 129 -14.48 28.47 -1.36
CA LEU A 129 -14.97 27.86 -0.13
C LEU A 129 -15.74 26.58 -0.41
N TRP A 130 -16.67 26.59 -1.37
CA TRP A 130 -17.44 25.42 -1.73
C TRP A 130 -16.60 24.32 -2.38
N GLU A 131 -15.65 24.66 -3.25
CA GLU A 131 -14.71 23.68 -3.82
C GLU A 131 -13.89 23.00 -2.71
N TYR A 132 -13.39 23.78 -1.75
CA TYR A 132 -12.66 23.24 -0.62
C TYR A 132 -13.55 22.36 0.28
N ILE A 133 -14.81 22.74 0.52
CA ILE A 133 -15.77 21.91 1.27
C ILE A 133 -16.13 20.63 0.52
N HIS A 134 -16.24 20.67 -0.81
CA HIS A 134 -16.52 19.51 -1.64
C HIS A 134 -15.37 18.49 -1.67
N SER A 135 -14.14 18.92 -1.39
CA SER A 135 -13.02 17.99 -1.20
C SER A 135 -13.20 17.02 -0.02
N GLY A 136 -14.04 17.39 0.96
CA GLY A 136 -14.26 16.63 2.20
C GLY A 136 -13.19 16.86 3.28
N GLU A 137 -12.09 17.54 2.98
CA GLU A 137 -11.01 17.84 3.93
C GLU A 137 -11.47 18.57 5.21
N PRO A 138 -12.38 19.57 5.16
CA PRO A 138 -12.78 20.34 6.34
C PRO A 138 -13.42 19.53 7.48
N MET A 139 -14.06 18.40 7.17
CA MET A 139 -15.07 17.78 8.05
C MET A 139 -14.50 17.24 9.37
N ASP A 140 -13.23 16.89 9.41
CA ASP A 140 -12.57 16.31 10.60
C ASP A 140 -11.46 17.23 11.15
N LYS A 141 -11.62 18.55 10.96
CA LYS A 141 -10.60 19.56 11.31
C LYS A 141 -11.21 20.67 12.15
N ALA A 142 -10.51 21.06 13.21
CA ALA A 142 -10.89 22.22 13.99
C ALA A 142 -10.88 23.49 13.12
N GLY A 143 -11.92 24.30 13.22
CA GLY A 143 -12.11 25.48 12.35
C GLY A 143 -12.38 25.14 10.88
N GLY A 144 -12.55 23.86 10.52
CA GLY A 144 -12.83 23.42 9.16
C GLY A 144 -11.64 23.44 8.22
N TYR A 145 -10.38 23.47 8.69
CA TYR A 145 -9.24 23.44 7.78
C TYR A 145 -8.00 22.66 8.22
N GLY A 146 -7.25 22.14 7.25
CA GLY A 146 -5.97 21.46 7.47
C GLY A 146 -4.83 22.14 6.70
N ILE A 147 -3.95 22.86 7.41
CA ILE A 147 -2.82 23.57 6.78
C ILE A 147 -1.83 22.66 6.01
N GLN A 148 -1.80 21.37 6.36
CA GLN A 148 -0.91 20.35 5.76
C GLN A 148 -1.41 19.78 4.42
N ALA A 149 -2.63 20.11 4.02
CA ALA A 149 -3.29 19.60 2.82
C ALA A 149 -3.86 20.77 1.98
N LEU A 150 -5.01 20.62 1.32
CA LEU A 150 -5.58 21.67 0.46
C LEU A 150 -5.88 22.95 1.25
N GLY A 151 -6.21 22.83 2.54
CA GLY A 151 -6.44 23.97 3.43
C GLY A 151 -5.24 24.92 3.57
N GLY A 152 -4.03 24.47 3.23
CA GLY A 152 -2.85 25.33 3.14
C GLY A 152 -2.99 26.46 2.12
N MET A 153 -3.83 26.30 1.08
CA MET A 153 -4.08 27.36 0.09
C MET A 153 -4.86 28.55 0.67
N LEU A 154 -5.55 28.36 1.79
CA LEU A 154 -6.35 29.40 2.44
C LEU A 154 -5.50 30.34 3.29
N VAL A 155 -4.29 29.93 3.65
CA VAL A 155 -3.43 30.57 4.64
C VAL A 155 -2.45 31.54 3.98
N GLU A 156 -2.46 32.79 4.44
CA GLU A 156 -1.51 33.82 4.02
C GLU A 156 -0.21 33.75 4.84
N TYR A 157 -0.32 33.62 6.17
CA TYR A 157 0.82 33.41 7.05
C TYR A 157 0.44 32.72 8.36
N VAL A 158 1.47 32.20 9.04
CA VAL A 158 1.39 31.61 10.37
C VAL A 158 2.40 32.32 11.27
N HIS A 159 1.96 32.73 12.47
CA HIS A 159 2.81 33.32 13.49
C HIS A 159 2.74 32.48 14.77
N GLY A 160 3.78 31.67 14.98
CA GLY A 160 3.89 30.73 16.10
C GLY A 160 4.38 29.34 15.66
N ASP A 161 3.99 28.30 16.38
CA ASP A 161 4.38 26.92 16.10
C ASP A 161 3.52 26.33 14.97
N PHE A 162 4.13 26.06 13.81
CA PHE A 162 3.43 25.41 12.70
C PHE A 162 2.87 24.03 13.08
N LEU A 163 3.58 23.25 13.90
CA LEU A 163 3.14 21.91 14.31
C LEU A 163 1.94 21.98 15.26
N ASN A 164 1.79 23.08 16.02
CA ASN A 164 0.58 23.35 16.77
C ASN A 164 -0.65 23.47 15.85
N VAL A 165 -0.52 24.15 14.70
CA VAL A 165 -1.60 24.26 13.70
C VAL A 165 -1.92 22.91 13.05
N VAL A 166 -0.92 22.03 12.89
CA VAL A 166 -1.11 20.65 12.42
C VAL A 166 -1.91 19.81 13.42
N GLY A 167 -1.82 20.14 14.72
CA GLY A 167 -2.58 19.54 15.81
C GLY A 167 -1.75 19.00 16.97
N PHE A 168 -0.43 19.25 17.01
CA PHE A 168 0.41 18.85 18.14
C PHE A 168 1.68 19.71 18.29
N PRO A 169 1.85 20.48 19.39
CA PRO A 169 3.00 21.35 19.60
C PRO A 169 4.25 20.55 20.01
N LEU A 170 4.87 19.89 19.05
CA LEU A 170 5.94 18.91 19.29
C LEU A 170 7.13 19.51 20.04
N ASN A 171 7.53 20.75 19.74
CA ASN A 171 8.66 21.38 20.39
C ASN A 171 8.41 21.60 21.88
N HIS A 172 7.26 22.18 22.22
CA HIS A 172 6.85 22.42 23.60
C HIS A 172 6.69 21.09 24.35
N PHE A 173 6.08 20.09 23.70
CA PHE A 173 5.97 18.74 24.24
C PHE A 173 7.34 18.13 24.59
N CYS A 174 8.32 18.18 23.68
CA CYS A 174 9.67 17.66 23.94
C CYS A 174 10.37 18.41 25.09
N LYS A 175 10.21 19.74 25.18
CA LYS A 175 10.71 20.53 26.32
C LYS A 175 10.06 20.08 27.64
N LYS A 176 8.75 19.86 27.63
CA LYS A 176 8.02 19.39 28.82
C LYS A 176 8.45 18.00 29.26
N LEU A 177 8.68 17.08 28.32
CA LEU A 177 9.25 15.78 28.64
C LEU A 177 10.67 15.90 29.24
N ALA A 178 11.52 16.76 28.68
CA ALA A 178 12.85 16.97 29.24
C ALA A 178 12.80 17.50 30.68
N GLU A 179 11.89 18.43 30.99
CA GLU A 179 11.68 18.92 32.36
C GLU A 179 11.22 17.82 33.32
N LEU A 180 10.31 16.94 32.87
CA LEU A 180 9.74 15.87 33.70
C LEU A 180 10.75 14.75 34.00
N TYR A 181 11.54 14.34 33.01
CA TYR A 181 12.42 13.16 33.10
C TYR A 181 13.90 13.48 33.29
N TYR A 182 14.31 14.73 33.01
CA TYR A 182 15.68 15.22 33.17
C TYR A 182 15.68 16.60 33.84
N PRO A 183 15.11 16.74 35.06
CA PRO A 183 15.06 18.03 35.72
C PRO A 183 16.49 18.56 35.90
N PRO A 184 16.76 19.84 35.56
CA PRO A 184 18.09 20.41 35.71
C PRO A 184 18.52 20.31 37.18
N LEU A 185 19.76 19.83 37.40
CA LEU A 185 20.40 19.88 38.72
C LEU A 185 20.32 21.32 39.24
N LYS A 186 19.82 21.51 40.46
CA LYS A 186 19.87 22.81 41.17
C LYS A 186 21.34 23.18 41.43
N HIS A 187 22.00 23.73 40.41
CA HIS A 187 23.28 24.40 40.55
C HIS A 187 23.03 25.90 40.59
N ASN A 188 23.45 26.52 41.70
CA ASN A 188 23.56 27.96 41.85
C ASN A 188 24.32 28.55 40.65
N ILE A 189 23.60 29.18 39.74
CA ILE A 189 24.21 29.90 38.62
C ILE A 189 24.78 31.20 39.19
N GLN A 190 26.08 31.20 39.47
CA GLN A 190 26.85 32.44 39.44
C GLN A 190 26.86 32.91 37.97
N HIS A 191 26.13 33.98 37.69
CA HIS A 191 26.22 34.68 36.40
C HIS A 191 27.65 35.16 36.19
N LYS A 192 28.42 34.47 35.33
CA LYS A 192 29.53 35.10 34.63
C LYS A 192 28.95 35.87 33.45
N LYS A 193 28.99 37.20 33.53
CA LYS A 193 28.81 38.08 32.37
C LYS A 193 29.85 37.71 31.33
N TYR A 194 29.40 37.35 30.14
CA TYR A 194 30.22 37.43 28.92
C TYR A 194 29.79 38.69 28.19
N ASP A 195 30.77 39.55 27.87
CA ASP A 195 30.54 40.76 27.11
C ASP A 195 30.12 40.44 25.67
N SER A 196 29.25 41.30 25.14
CA SER A 196 28.53 41.19 23.88
C SER A 196 29.42 40.90 22.67
N ILE A 197 28.96 40.00 21.79
CA ILE A 197 29.55 39.75 20.47
C ILE A 197 29.15 40.92 19.53
N PRO A 198 30.08 41.52 18.73
CA PRO A 198 29.74 42.61 17.83
C PRO A 198 28.93 42.14 16.61
N SER A 199 28.06 43.01 16.10
CA SER A 199 27.26 42.85 14.89
C SER A 199 28.14 42.76 13.63
N VAL A 200 27.80 41.84 12.72
CA VAL A 200 28.41 41.75 11.38
C VAL A 200 27.46 42.40 10.38
N ASP A 201 28.00 43.31 9.58
CA ASP A 201 27.30 44.12 8.58
C ASP A 201 26.76 43.28 7.40
N THR A 202 25.63 43.75 6.90
CA THR A 202 24.80 43.30 5.79
C THR A 202 25.54 43.12 4.45
N PHE A 203 25.24 42.03 3.73
CA PHE A 203 25.53 41.92 2.29
C PHE A 203 24.32 42.42 1.48
N GLU A 204 24.45 43.62 0.93
CA GLU A 204 23.65 44.10 -0.20
C GLU A 204 24.44 43.97 -1.51
N ASN A 205 23.69 43.72 -2.59
CA ASN A 205 24.00 44.00 -4.01
C ASN A 205 25.05 43.16 -4.74
N LEU A 206 24.57 42.34 -5.69
CA LEU A 206 25.27 42.06 -6.94
C LEU A 206 24.27 42.17 -8.11
N SER A 207 24.34 43.29 -8.83
CA SER A 207 23.80 43.48 -10.17
C SER A 207 24.95 43.71 -11.16
N ASP A 208 24.83 43.08 -12.33
CA ASP A 208 25.29 43.43 -13.69
C ASP A 208 26.74 43.90 -13.96
N GLY A 209 27.34 43.33 -15.03
CA GLY A 209 28.48 43.95 -15.71
C GLY A 209 29.28 43.04 -16.65
N GLU A 210 29.14 43.28 -17.94
CA GLU A 210 29.68 42.59 -19.13
C GLU A 210 31.23 42.56 -19.33
N ASN A 211 31.63 41.66 -20.25
CA ASN A 211 32.57 41.82 -21.39
C ASN A 211 33.98 41.17 -21.45
N GLU A 212 34.11 40.39 -22.54
CA GLU A 212 35.20 40.27 -23.55
C GLU A 212 36.53 39.48 -23.35
N SER A 213 36.62 38.40 -24.17
CA SER A 213 37.62 38.15 -25.23
C SER A 213 38.87 37.24 -25.02
N SER A 214 39.03 36.33 -26.00
CA SER A 214 40.25 35.97 -26.77
C SER A 214 40.85 34.53 -26.72
N ASN A 215 40.68 33.85 -27.87
CA ASN A 215 41.64 33.13 -28.75
C ASN A 215 42.35 31.79 -28.44
N PHE A 216 41.99 30.79 -29.27
CA PHE A 216 42.78 29.88 -30.15
C PHE A 216 44.06 29.15 -29.68
N THR A 217 44.13 27.82 -29.92
CA THR A 217 44.98 27.19 -30.98
C THR A 217 44.72 25.68 -31.18
N GLU A 218 44.76 25.25 -32.45
CA GLU A 218 44.72 23.86 -32.96
C GLU A 218 46.09 23.16 -32.88
N HIS A 219 46.11 21.82 -32.93
CA HIS A 219 47.15 21.11 -33.72
C HIS A 219 46.67 19.75 -34.28
N LYS A 220 46.83 19.61 -35.60
CA LYS A 220 46.65 18.40 -36.42
C LYS A 220 47.88 17.49 -36.39
N GLY A 221 47.67 16.19 -36.68
CA GLY A 221 48.71 15.30 -37.20
C GLY A 221 48.18 13.89 -37.53
N ALA A 222 48.16 13.53 -38.81
CA ALA A 222 47.71 12.25 -39.35
C ALA A 222 48.89 11.40 -39.85
N THR A 223 48.79 10.05 -39.87
CA THR A 223 49.48 9.19 -40.87
C THR A 223 48.96 7.74 -40.93
N LYS A 224 48.40 7.44 -42.10
CA LYS A 224 48.19 6.24 -42.95
C LYS A 224 48.89 4.86 -42.76
N LEU A 225 48.18 3.84 -43.29
CA LEU A 225 48.56 2.56 -43.99
C LEU A 225 48.95 1.35 -43.09
N ASP A 226 48.65 0.07 -43.36
CA ASP A 226 48.13 -0.66 -44.53
C ASP A 226 47.64 -2.10 -44.15
N SER A 227 47.10 -2.80 -45.17
CA SER A 227 46.35 -4.08 -45.31
C SER A 227 46.87 -5.48 -44.83
N SER A 228 45.98 -6.49 -45.01
CA SER A 228 46.08 -7.98 -44.97
C SER A 228 45.55 -8.65 -43.68
N GLY A 229 44.71 -9.70 -43.63
CA GLY A 229 44.13 -10.62 -44.61
C GLY A 229 44.48 -12.07 -44.23
N MET A 230 43.58 -12.85 -43.58
CA MET A 230 43.50 -14.33 -43.71
C MET A 230 42.33 -14.97 -42.93
N CYS A 231 41.55 -15.80 -43.63
CA CYS A 231 40.58 -16.77 -43.11
C CYS A 231 41.28 -17.98 -42.45
N LEU A 232 40.60 -18.66 -41.51
CA LEU A 232 40.54 -20.13 -41.48
C LEU A 232 39.39 -20.65 -40.59
N SER A 233 38.78 -21.70 -41.13
CA SER A 233 37.64 -22.52 -40.73
C SER A 233 37.81 -23.38 -39.46
N GLY A 234 36.70 -23.85 -38.88
CA GLY A 234 36.64 -25.24 -38.39
C GLY A 234 35.73 -25.60 -37.20
N ALA A 235 34.51 -26.05 -37.52
CA ALA A 235 33.76 -27.20 -36.94
C ALA A 235 33.43 -27.33 -35.43
N ILE A 236 32.13 -27.17 -35.13
CA ILE A 236 31.15 -28.16 -34.59
C ILE A 236 31.58 -29.12 -33.46
N PHE A 237 30.88 -29.08 -32.29
CA PHE A 237 30.15 -30.24 -31.70
C PHE A 237 29.22 -29.89 -30.49
N LYS A 238 27.93 -30.22 -30.67
CA LYS A 238 26.85 -30.67 -29.74
C LYS A 238 26.68 -30.16 -28.29
N SER A 239 25.53 -29.47 -28.10
CA SER A 239 24.36 -29.85 -27.25
C SER A 239 24.54 -30.23 -25.77
N LYS A 240 23.98 -29.38 -24.89
CA LYS A 240 23.03 -29.78 -23.83
C LYS A 240 22.19 -28.59 -23.37
N THR A 241 20.90 -28.84 -23.28
CA THR A 241 19.78 -27.93 -22.97
C THR A 241 19.71 -27.54 -21.49
N ASN A 242 19.56 -26.24 -21.22
CA ASN A 242 18.88 -25.71 -20.03
C ASN A 242 18.20 -24.39 -20.41
N SER A 243 16.88 -24.36 -20.30
CA SER A 243 16.02 -23.22 -20.63
C SER A 243 16.08 -22.17 -19.53
N SER A 244 17.02 -21.23 -19.68
CA SER A 244 16.89 -19.88 -19.14
C SER A 244 16.64 -18.96 -20.32
N VAL A 245 15.54 -18.21 -20.32
CA VAL A 245 15.27 -17.17 -21.31
C VAL A 245 16.44 -16.19 -21.27
N ARG A 246 17.33 -16.28 -22.26
CA ARG A 246 18.44 -15.35 -22.43
C ARG A 246 17.94 -14.21 -23.31
N ILE A 247 17.93 -13.01 -22.74
CA ILE A 247 17.81 -11.75 -23.48
C ILE A 247 18.85 -11.80 -24.60
N GLY A 248 18.40 -11.64 -25.84
CA GLY A 248 19.21 -11.75 -27.05
C GLY A 248 20.44 -10.85 -26.97
N THR A 249 21.61 -11.47 -26.83
CA THR A 249 22.88 -10.76 -26.88
C THR A 249 23.12 -10.38 -28.34
N ILE A 250 22.98 -9.10 -28.66
CA ILE A 250 23.47 -8.52 -29.90
C ILE A 250 24.96 -8.86 -30.01
N ILE A 251 25.35 -9.54 -31.07
CA ILE A 251 26.76 -9.76 -31.43
C ILE A 251 27.35 -8.37 -31.73
N PRO A 252 28.32 -7.85 -30.96
CA PRO A 252 28.96 -6.60 -31.33
C PRO A 252 29.84 -6.86 -32.56
N LEU A 253 29.78 -5.98 -33.56
CA LEU A 253 30.84 -5.90 -34.56
C LEU A 253 32.17 -5.75 -33.82
N GLU A 254 33.13 -6.62 -34.13
CA GLU A 254 34.45 -6.67 -33.51
C GLU A 254 35.15 -5.31 -33.61
N ASN A 255 35.35 -4.67 -32.45
CA ASN A 255 36.27 -3.55 -32.31
C ASN A 255 37.70 -4.12 -32.45
N GLN A 256 38.29 -3.97 -33.63
CA GLN A 256 39.73 -4.17 -33.85
C GLN A 256 40.51 -3.04 -33.19
N ASN A 257 40.64 -3.07 -31.86
CA ASN A 257 41.68 -2.35 -31.13
C ASN A 257 41.93 -3.06 -29.81
N GLY A 258 43.13 -3.60 -29.66
CA GLY A 258 43.54 -4.37 -28.49
C GLY A 258 43.37 -3.57 -27.20
N VAL A 259 42.43 -4.02 -26.36
CA VAL A 259 42.32 -3.58 -24.97
C VAL A 259 42.54 -4.82 -24.10
N LEU A 260 43.52 -4.70 -23.19
CA LEU A 260 43.94 -5.73 -22.25
C LEU A 260 42.76 -6.35 -21.49
N GLU A 261 42.82 -7.67 -21.31
CA GLU A 261 42.01 -8.40 -20.33
C GLU A 261 42.23 -7.85 -18.92
N SER A 262 41.25 -7.11 -18.41
CA SER A 262 40.72 -7.19 -17.04
C SER A 262 39.64 -6.10 -16.84
N ALA A 263 38.63 -6.05 -17.71
CA ALA A 263 37.43 -5.28 -17.41
C ALA A 263 36.61 -6.09 -16.40
N ALA A 264 36.53 -5.61 -15.15
CA ALA A 264 35.63 -6.19 -14.15
C ALA A 264 34.22 -6.30 -14.76
N LYS A 265 33.66 -7.52 -14.82
CA LYS A 265 32.31 -7.71 -15.36
C LYS A 265 31.34 -6.87 -14.52
N PRO A 266 30.49 -6.04 -15.14
CA PRO A 266 29.53 -5.25 -14.40
C PRO A 266 28.61 -6.17 -13.57
N PRO A 267 28.15 -5.74 -12.38
CA PRO A 267 27.36 -6.57 -11.49
C PRO A 267 25.93 -6.75 -12.05
N SER A 268 25.77 -7.65 -13.02
CA SER A 268 24.56 -7.77 -13.85
C SER A 268 23.27 -7.87 -13.03
N LYS A 269 23.27 -8.69 -11.97
CA LYS A 269 22.09 -8.87 -11.10
C LYS A 269 21.69 -7.59 -10.35
N ILE A 270 22.65 -6.77 -9.93
CA ILE A 270 22.35 -5.50 -9.25
C ILE A 270 21.79 -4.49 -10.26
N LEU A 271 22.36 -4.43 -11.46
CA LEU A 271 21.85 -3.57 -12.53
C LEU A 271 20.44 -3.98 -12.95
N GLU A 272 20.16 -5.28 -13.06
CA GLU A 272 18.81 -5.82 -13.30
C GLU A 272 17.80 -5.35 -12.25
N LEU A 273 18.19 -5.30 -10.96
CA LEU A 273 17.34 -4.78 -9.89
C LEU A 273 17.14 -3.26 -9.98
N ILE A 274 18.20 -2.51 -10.28
CA ILE A 274 18.15 -1.05 -10.46
C ILE A 274 17.23 -0.67 -11.62
N ASP A 275 17.28 -1.42 -12.72
CA ASP A 275 16.52 -1.12 -13.94
C ASP A 275 15.14 -1.81 -13.99
N GLY A 276 14.90 -2.81 -13.13
CA GLY A 276 13.69 -3.65 -13.16
C GLY A 276 12.38 -2.87 -13.05
N PHE A 277 12.35 -1.76 -12.31
CA PHE A 277 11.16 -0.91 -12.20
C PHE A 277 10.73 -0.34 -13.57
N ARG A 278 11.68 -0.10 -14.49
CA ARG A 278 11.41 0.41 -15.84
C ARG A 278 10.68 -0.63 -16.67
N ALA A 279 11.13 -1.89 -16.62
CA ALA A 279 10.48 -3.01 -17.30
C ALA A 279 9.05 -3.23 -16.78
N SER A 280 8.87 -3.23 -15.46
CA SER A 280 7.53 -3.33 -14.85
C SER A 280 6.62 -2.20 -15.31
N LYS A 281 7.10 -0.94 -15.28
CA LYS A 281 6.27 0.20 -15.67
C LYS A 281 5.94 0.21 -17.16
N ALA A 282 6.84 -0.24 -18.03
CA ALA A 282 6.57 -0.40 -19.45
C ALA A 282 5.43 -1.41 -19.70
N LEU A 283 5.49 -2.59 -19.06
CA LEU A 283 4.41 -3.58 -19.10
C LEU A 283 3.08 -2.98 -18.62
N PHE A 284 3.11 -2.29 -17.48
CA PHE A 284 1.93 -1.71 -16.87
C PHE A 284 1.25 -0.67 -17.76
N VAL A 285 2.04 0.21 -18.38
CA VAL A 285 1.53 1.24 -19.29
C VAL A 285 1.00 0.60 -20.59
N ALA A 286 1.71 -0.38 -21.16
CA ALA A 286 1.25 -1.07 -22.36
C ALA A 286 -0.08 -1.81 -22.14
N SER A 287 -0.24 -2.50 -21.00
CA SER A 287 -1.51 -3.12 -20.62
C SER A 287 -2.60 -2.09 -20.35
N LYS A 288 -2.30 -1.00 -19.63
CA LYS A 288 -3.30 0.07 -19.35
C LYS A 288 -3.81 0.75 -20.61
N LEU A 289 -2.93 0.93 -21.60
CA LEU A 289 -3.26 1.45 -22.92
C LEU A 289 -3.85 0.39 -23.86
N LYS A 290 -4.07 -0.85 -23.38
CA LYS A 290 -4.62 -1.97 -24.15
C LYS A 290 -3.87 -2.28 -25.45
N VAL A 291 -2.56 -2.03 -25.47
CA VAL A 291 -1.71 -2.25 -26.66
C VAL A 291 -1.82 -3.69 -27.15
N PHE A 292 -1.80 -4.66 -26.23
CA PHE A 292 -1.91 -6.07 -26.58
C PHE A 292 -3.27 -6.43 -27.18
N ASP A 293 -4.37 -5.86 -26.68
CA ASP A 293 -5.71 -6.07 -27.24
C ASP A 293 -5.80 -5.51 -28.67
N HIS A 294 -5.21 -4.33 -28.92
CA HIS A 294 -5.19 -3.69 -30.23
C HIS A 294 -4.37 -4.45 -31.27
N LEU A 295 -3.34 -5.18 -30.82
CA LEU A 295 -2.48 -6.01 -31.68
C LEU A 295 -3.02 -7.43 -31.92
N LYS A 296 -3.99 -7.87 -31.12
CA LYS A 296 -4.55 -9.23 -31.21
C LYS A 296 -5.28 -9.43 -32.54
N ASP A 297 -5.00 -10.55 -33.20
CA ASP A 297 -5.67 -11.00 -34.44
C ASP A 297 -5.63 -10.05 -35.65
N LYS A 298 -4.78 -9.00 -35.63
CA LYS A 298 -4.67 -8.00 -36.72
C LYS A 298 -3.42 -8.12 -37.59
N GLY A 299 -2.53 -9.07 -37.30
CA GLY A 299 -1.19 -9.13 -37.92
C GLY A 299 -0.30 -7.94 -37.49
N PRO A 300 0.91 -7.81 -38.06
CA PRO A 300 1.83 -6.74 -37.67
C PRO A 300 1.31 -5.33 -37.97
N LEU A 301 1.27 -4.45 -36.95
CA LEU A 301 0.86 -3.03 -37.09
C LEU A 301 2.03 -2.08 -36.92
N LYS A 302 2.05 -0.96 -37.65
CA LYS A 302 3.09 0.07 -37.43
C LYS A 302 2.76 0.90 -36.18
N ALA A 303 3.78 1.53 -35.60
CA ALA A 303 3.61 2.36 -34.41
C ALA A 303 2.58 3.49 -34.60
N VAL A 304 2.48 4.05 -35.81
CA VAL A 304 1.48 5.08 -36.15
C VAL A 304 0.05 4.53 -36.08
N ASP A 305 -0.18 3.29 -36.52
CA ASP A 305 -1.51 2.67 -36.51
C ASP A 305 -1.95 2.39 -35.07
N VAL A 306 -1.05 1.81 -34.27
CA VAL A 306 -1.29 1.56 -32.84
C VAL A 306 -1.52 2.88 -32.09
N ALA A 307 -0.72 3.92 -32.37
CA ALA A 307 -0.87 5.22 -31.73
C ALA A 307 -2.23 5.86 -32.02
N ASN A 308 -2.72 5.73 -33.25
CA ASN A 308 -4.03 6.22 -33.65
C ASN A 308 -5.17 5.47 -32.95
N GLU A 309 -5.10 4.14 -32.86
CA GLU A 309 -6.13 3.34 -32.19
C GLU A 309 -6.22 3.62 -30.68
N VAL A 310 -5.08 3.83 -30.04
CA VAL A 310 -4.97 4.04 -28.59
C VAL A 310 -5.12 5.53 -28.20
N GLY A 311 -5.03 6.45 -29.15
CA GLY A 311 -5.12 7.90 -28.91
C GLY A 311 -3.87 8.50 -28.25
N THR A 312 -2.68 8.11 -28.74
CA THR A 312 -1.38 8.49 -28.16
C THR A 312 -0.42 9.09 -29.19
N SER A 313 0.68 9.71 -28.74
CA SER A 313 1.69 10.25 -29.67
C SER A 313 2.46 9.12 -30.36
N VAL A 314 2.68 9.22 -31.67
CA VAL A 314 3.43 8.22 -32.45
C VAL A 314 4.81 7.94 -31.85
N CYS A 315 5.57 8.98 -31.49
CA CYS A 315 6.91 8.85 -30.91
C CYS A 315 6.91 8.11 -29.56
N GLY A 316 5.96 8.45 -28.66
CA GLY A 316 5.82 7.78 -27.37
C GLY A 316 5.42 6.31 -27.53
N THR A 317 4.48 6.03 -28.44
CA THR A 317 4.00 4.68 -28.72
C THR A 317 5.09 3.82 -29.34
N GLU A 318 5.84 4.34 -30.31
CA GLU A 318 6.98 3.61 -30.91
C GLU A 318 8.00 3.20 -29.86
N ARG A 319 8.37 4.12 -28.94
CA ARG A 319 9.31 3.81 -27.84
C ARG A 319 8.77 2.76 -26.89
N LEU A 320 7.47 2.80 -26.58
CA LEU A 320 6.83 1.82 -25.72
C LEU A 320 6.77 0.44 -26.40
N LEU A 321 6.41 0.39 -27.68
CA LEU A 321 6.39 -0.83 -28.48
C LEU A 321 7.80 -1.43 -28.62
N ASP A 322 8.82 -0.60 -28.83
CA ASP A 322 10.22 -1.02 -28.85
C ASP A 322 10.67 -1.61 -27.51
N ALA A 323 10.29 -0.98 -26.40
CA ALA A 323 10.56 -1.52 -25.07
C ALA A 323 9.86 -2.87 -24.87
N CYS A 324 8.59 -3.00 -25.27
CA CYS A 324 7.83 -4.25 -25.17
C CYS A 324 8.43 -5.36 -26.05
N ALA A 325 8.91 -5.02 -27.26
CA ALA A 325 9.60 -5.96 -28.13
C ALA A 325 10.96 -6.40 -27.53
N ALA A 326 11.71 -5.47 -26.96
CA ALA A 326 12.98 -5.78 -26.27
C ALA A 326 12.79 -6.66 -25.02
N LEU A 327 11.64 -6.53 -24.34
CA LEU A 327 11.22 -7.39 -23.23
C LEU A 327 10.65 -8.74 -23.68
N GLY A 328 10.53 -8.99 -24.99
CA GLY A 328 9.99 -10.23 -25.55
C GLY A 328 8.47 -10.36 -25.41
N LEU A 329 7.76 -9.25 -25.19
CA LEU A 329 6.30 -9.23 -25.12
C LEU A 329 5.69 -9.10 -26.52
N LEU A 330 6.37 -8.39 -27.41
CA LEU A 330 6.00 -8.20 -28.81
C LEU A 330 7.09 -8.74 -29.74
N GLU A 331 6.71 -9.11 -30.96
CA GLU A 331 7.62 -9.31 -32.07
C GLU A 331 7.71 -8.02 -32.89
N LYS A 332 8.93 -7.60 -33.26
CA LYS A 332 9.16 -6.45 -34.15
C LYS A 332 9.74 -6.95 -35.48
N THR A 333 9.07 -6.61 -36.57
CA THR A 333 9.52 -6.89 -37.94
C THR A 333 9.57 -5.60 -38.76
N THR A 334 10.01 -5.68 -40.01
CA THR A 334 9.91 -4.56 -40.96
C THR A 334 8.48 -4.16 -41.29
N GLN A 335 7.51 -5.05 -41.05
CA GLN A 335 6.08 -4.79 -41.30
C GLN A 335 5.40 -4.09 -40.12
N GLY A 336 5.92 -4.25 -38.90
CA GLY A 336 5.35 -3.67 -37.70
C GLY A 336 5.58 -4.53 -36.46
N TYR A 337 4.73 -4.33 -35.47
CA TYR A 337 4.70 -5.03 -34.20
C TYR A 337 3.52 -5.99 -34.14
N SER A 338 3.70 -7.15 -33.51
CA SER A 338 2.63 -8.11 -33.23
C SER A 338 2.82 -8.71 -31.83
N ASN A 339 1.74 -9.23 -31.24
CA ASN A 339 1.84 -9.98 -29.98
C ASN A 339 2.67 -11.25 -30.17
N THR A 340 3.43 -11.61 -29.14
CA THR A 340 3.90 -13.00 -28.98
C THR A 340 2.74 -13.90 -28.54
N ASP A 341 2.89 -15.22 -28.69
CA ASP A 341 1.90 -16.19 -28.18
C ASP A 341 1.66 -15.99 -26.67
N SER A 342 2.74 -15.78 -25.91
CA SER A 342 2.66 -15.51 -24.47
C SER A 342 1.86 -14.22 -24.18
N ALA A 343 2.03 -13.16 -24.98
CA ALA A 343 1.24 -11.95 -24.79
C ALA A 343 -0.25 -12.16 -25.12
N ASN A 344 -0.58 -12.95 -26.15
CA ASN A 344 -1.95 -13.33 -26.46
C ASN A 344 -2.61 -14.15 -25.34
N THR A 345 -1.86 -15.05 -24.70
CA THR A 345 -2.40 -15.88 -23.61
C THR A 345 -2.58 -15.10 -22.30
N TYR A 346 -1.61 -14.24 -21.94
CA TYR A 346 -1.53 -13.66 -20.60
C TYR A 346 -1.76 -12.15 -20.52
N LEU A 347 -1.64 -11.39 -21.61
CA LEU A 347 -1.63 -9.90 -21.55
C LEU A 347 -2.84 -9.23 -22.22
N THR A 348 -3.52 -9.90 -23.16
CA THR A 348 -4.80 -9.41 -23.70
C THR A 348 -5.89 -9.55 -22.65
N SER A 349 -6.86 -8.65 -22.63
CA SER A 349 -7.94 -8.62 -21.62
C SER A 349 -8.84 -9.86 -21.67
N ASP A 350 -8.88 -10.53 -22.81
CA ASP A 350 -9.70 -11.71 -23.11
C ASP A 350 -8.87 -13.00 -23.29
N GLY A 351 -7.58 -12.97 -22.93
CA GLY A 351 -6.71 -14.14 -22.99
C GLY A 351 -7.15 -15.23 -22.01
N GLU A 352 -6.93 -16.50 -22.36
CA GLU A 352 -7.37 -17.67 -21.55
C GLU A 352 -6.91 -17.56 -20.10
N TYR A 353 -5.68 -17.11 -19.86
CA TYR A 353 -5.12 -16.92 -18.52
C TYR A 353 -4.74 -15.45 -18.29
N SER A 354 -5.58 -14.53 -18.75
CA SER A 354 -5.29 -13.10 -18.71
C SER A 354 -4.86 -12.63 -17.31
N LEU A 355 -3.70 -11.97 -17.26
CA LEU A 355 -3.15 -11.26 -16.12
C LEU A 355 -3.45 -9.76 -16.19
N HIS A 356 -4.22 -9.30 -17.17
CA HIS A 356 -4.51 -7.88 -17.38
C HIS A 356 -5.05 -7.23 -16.10
N GLY A 357 -6.05 -7.85 -15.45
CA GLY A 357 -6.60 -7.33 -14.19
C GLY A 357 -5.55 -7.18 -13.09
N TYR A 358 -4.68 -8.18 -12.94
CA TYR A 358 -3.58 -8.14 -11.97
C TYR A 358 -2.52 -7.09 -12.29
N ILE A 359 -2.23 -6.87 -13.58
CA ILE A 359 -1.30 -5.82 -14.04
C ILE A 359 -1.86 -4.43 -13.74
N ILE A 360 -3.13 -4.17 -14.03
CA ILE A 360 -3.77 -2.88 -13.72
C ILE A 360 -3.80 -2.63 -12.21
N HIS A 361 -4.12 -3.65 -11.40
CA HIS A 361 -4.03 -3.54 -9.94
C HIS A 361 -2.59 -3.28 -9.46
N SER A 362 -1.61 -3.95 -10.05
CA SER A 362 -0.19 -3.72 -9.74
C SER A 362 0.23 -2.27 -10.03
N ASN A 363 -0.25 -1.70 -11.14
CA ASN A 363 0.07 -0.33 -11.54
C ASN A 363 -0.63 0.73 -10.69
N ASP A 364 -1.92 0.56 -10.44
CA ASP A 364 -2.74 1.61 -9.84
C ASP A 364 -2.87 1.47 -8.32
N HIS A 365 -2.50 0.31 -7.75
CA HIS A 365 -2.59 0.05 -6.32
C HIS A 365 -1.25 -0.35 -5.69
N LEU A 366 -0.59 -1.41 -6.17
CA LEU A 366 0.67 -1.85 -5.53
C LEU A 366 1.81 -0.84 -5.76
N TRP A 367 1.91 -0.25 -6.95
CA TRP A 367 2.98 0.69 -7.26
C TRP A 367 2.99 1.93 -6.33
N PRO A 368 1.86 2.62 -6.08
CA PRO A 368 1.80 3.68 -5.06
C PRO A 368 2.25 3.26 -3.64
N LEU A 369 1.94 2.03 -3.21
CA LEU A 369 2.42 1.50 -1.93
C LEU A 369 3.94 1.34 -1.93
N PHE A 370 4.50 0.78 -3.00
CA PHE A 370 5.95 0.60 -3.15
C PHE A 370 6.70 1.92 -3.32
N THR A 371 6.08 2.96 -3.90
CA THR A 371 6.63 4.33 -3.89
C THR A 371 6.87 4.84 -2.46
N ASN A 372 6.06 4.39 -1.49
CA ASN A 372 6.17 4.76 -0.08
C ASN A 372 6.87 3.69 0.78
N LEU A 373 7.56 2.72 0.17
CA LEU A 373 8.19 1.60 0.88
C LEU A 373 9.21 2.05 1.93
N GLU A 374 9.95 3.13 1.69
CA GLU A 374 10.88 3.68 2.67
C GLU A 374 10.19 4.02 4.01
N SER A 375 9.02 4.65 3.93
CA SER A 375 8.20 4.95 5.11
C SER A 375 7.64 3.68 5.74
N ALA A 376 7.22 2.69 4.94
CA ALA A 376 6.75 1.40 5.45
C ALA A 376 7.82 0.71 6.30
N VAL A 377 9.07 0.72 5.82
CA VAL A 377 10.21 0.11 6.54
C VAL A 377 10.54 0.88 7.82
N LYS A 378 10.52 2.22 7.77
CA LYS A 378 10.83 3.06 8.95
C LYS A 378 9.80 2.90 10.07
N GLU A 379 8.54 2.74 9.70
CA GLU A 379 7.41 2.77 10.66
C GLU A 379 6.88 1.39 11.02
N GLY A 380 7.21 0.36 10.24
CA GLY A 380 6.67 -0.98 10.41
C GLY A 380 5.15 -1.04 10.16
N SER A 381 4.62 -0.17 9.31
CA SER A 381 3.18 0.01 9.09
C SER A 381 2.82 0.15 7.60
N ARG A 382 1.56 -0.17 7.27
CA ARG A 382 1.01 -0.01 5.91
C ARG A 382 0.98 1.45 5.46
N GLN A 383 1.11 1.67 4.15
CA GLN A 383 1.25 3.00 3.55
C GLN A 383 0.01 3.45 2.76
N ASN A 384 -1.13 2.79 2.93
CA ASN A 384 -2.38 3.11 2.24
C ASN A 384 -2.77 4.59 2.42
N HIS A 385 -2.62 5.12 3.64
CA HIS A 385 -2.91 6.53 3.91
C HIS A 385 -2.03 7.47 3.08
N ARG A 386 -0.73 7.20 3.00
CA ARG A 386 0.20 8.02 2.18
C ARG A 386 -0.01 7.85 0.69
N ALA A 387 -0.29 6.62 0.25
CA ALA A 387 -0.45 6.29 -1.16
C ALA A 387 -1.77 6.79 -1.75
N PHE A 388 -2.84 6.85 -0.94
CA PHE A 388 -4.21 7.10 -1.43
C PHE A 388 -4.99 8.18 -0.65
N GLY A 389 -4.42 8.76 0.41
CA GLY A 389 -5.06 9.81 1.21
C GLY A 389 -6.18 9.33 2.14
N LYS A 390 -6.36 8.01 2.33
CA LYS A 390 -7.51 7.45 3.04
C LYS A 390 -7.20 7.07 4.50
N LYS A 391 -8.15 7.36 5.40
CA LYS A 391 -8.00 7.24 6.86
C LYS A 391 -8.58 5.94 7.45
N GLU A 392 -9.17 5.04 6.67
CA GLU A 392 -9.88 3.89 7.26
C GLU A 392 -8.97 2.70 7.59
N ASP A 393 -9.17 2.13 8.78
CA ASP A 393 -8.42 0.97 9.29
C ASP A 393 -8.84 -0.37 8.66
N ASP A 394 -9.99 -0.43 7.97
CA ASP A 394 -10.55 -1.67 7.41
C ASP A 394 -10.00 -1.98 6.01
N LEU A 395 -9.24 -3.08 5.92
CA LEU A 395 -8.48 -3.49 4.74
C LEU A 395 -9.30 -3.58 3.46
N PHE A 396 -10.54 -4.04 3.55
CA PHE A 396 -11.35 -4.33 2.38
C PHE A 396 -12.26 -3.18 1.99
N LYS A 397 -12.62 -2.29 2.92
CA LYS A 397 -13.41 -1.10 2.60
C LYS A 397 -12.69 -0.15 1.66
N ASP A 398 -11.37 -0.07 1.78
CA ASP A 398 -10.51 0.67 0.85
C ASP A 398 -10.60 0.19 -0.60
N TYR A 399 -10.93 -1.10 -0.82
CA TYR A 399 -11.13 -1.69 -2.15
C TYR A 399 -12.59 -1.64 -2.62
N TYR A 400 -13.55 -1.44 -1.71
CA TYR A 400 -14.98 -1.55 -2.01
C TYR A 400 -15.75 -0.21 -1.98
N TYR A 401 -15.06 0.92 -1.76
CA TYR A 401 -15.68 2.25 -1.71
C TYR A 401 -16.28 2.75 -3.04
N SER A 402 -15.77 2.28 -4.19
CA SER A 402 -16.34 2.59 -5.51
C SER A 402 -16.47 1.33 -6.36
N GLN A 403 -17.46 1.31 -7.25
CA GLN A 403 -17.68 0.15 -8.14
C GLN A 403 -16.48 -0.10 -9.05
N GLU A 404 -15.82 0.95 -9.53
CA GLU A 404 -14.63 0.83 -10.38
C GLU A 404 -13.45 0.17 -9.64
N VAL A 405 -13.14 0.62 -8.41
CA VAL A 405 -12.03 0.04 -7.64
C VAL A 405 -12.34 -1.39 -7.23
N LYS A 406 -13.60 -1.67 -6.87
CA LYS A 406 -14.08 -3.02 -6.58
C LYS A 406 -13.89 -3.95 -7.77
N GLN A 407 -14.38 -3.57 -8.95
CA GLN A 407 -14.24 -4.37 -10.16
C GLN A 407 -12.78 -4.60 -10.53
N ARG A 408 -11.92 -3.58 -10.38
CA ARG A 408 -10.47 -3.72 -10.59
C ARG A 408 -9.85 -4.72 -9.61
N PHE A 409 -10.20 -4.66 -8.33
CA PHE A 409 -9.71 -5.60 -7.33
C PHE A 409 -10.18 -7.03 -7.63
N MET A 410 -11.47 -7.21 -7.91
CA MET A 410 -12.04 -8.51 -8.28
C MET A 410 -11.41 -9.08 -9.55
N ALA A 411 -11.17 -8.26 -10.58
CA ALA A 411 -10.49 -8.68 -11.80
C ALA A 411 -9.04 -9.13 -11.54
N ALA A 412 -8.33 -8.45 -10.64
CA ALA A 412 -6.99 -8.85 -10.23
C ALA A 412 -6.99 -10.19 -9.48
N MET A 413 -7.92 -10.39 -8.55
CA MET A 413 -8.05 -11.66 -7.83
C MET A 413 -8.47 -12.79 -8.78
N HIS A 414 -9.39 -12.52 -9.70
CA HIS A 414 -9.79 -13.46 -10.75
C HIS A 414 -8.60 -13.91 -11.59
N SER A 415 -7.74 -12.98 -12.02
CA SER A 415 -6.55 -13.29 -12.83
C SER A 415 -5.65 -14.34 -12.16
N ILE A 416 -5.34 -14.14 -10.87
CA ILE A 416 -4.47 -15.05 -10.13
C ILE A 416 -5.18 -16.36 -9.79
N ALA A 417 -6.45 -16.30 -9.38
CA ALA A 417 -7.23 -17.49 -9.06
C ALA A 417 -7.40 -18.37 -10.29
N HIS A 418 -7.74 -17.80 -11.45
CA HIS A 418 -7.92 -18.55 -12.70
C HIS A 418 -6.62 -19.21 -13.15
N LEU A 419 -5.48 -18.51 -13.09
CA LEU A 419 -4.16 -19.05 -13.44
C LEU A 419 -3.73 -20.22 -12.54
N THR A 420 -4.18 -20.26 -11.28
CA THR A 420 -3.73 -21.25 -10.29
C THR A 420 -4.75 -22.33 -9.96
N ALA A 421 -6.02 -22.13 -10.35
CA ALA A 421 -7.14 -22.95 -9.91
C ALA A 421 -6.93 -24.44 -10.21
N LYS A 422 -6.42 -24.77 -11.41
CA LYS A 422 -6.21 -26.15 -11.83
C LYS A 422 -5.19 -26.87 -10.96
N ASP A 423 -4.06 -26.21 -10.68
CA ASP A 423 -2.98 -26.80 -9.89
C ASP A 423 -3.39 -26.97 -8.42
N VAL A 424 -4.15 -26.01 -7.88
CA VAL A 424 -4.73 -26.13 -6.53
C VAL A 424 -5.77 -27.26 -6.47
N ALA A 425 -6.69 -27.32 -7.42
CA ALA A 425 -7.76 -28.32 -7.48
C ALA A 425 -7.26 -29.76 -7.69
N THR A 426 -6.09 -29.92 -8.32
CA THR A 426 -5.46 -31.22 -8.58
C THR A 426 -4.28 -31.55 -7.66
N ALA A 427 -3.95 -30.66 -6.71
CA ALA A 427 -2.88 -30.88 -5.75
C ALA A 427 -3.10 -32.12 -4.87
N PHE A 428 -4.37 -32.44 -4.60
CA PHE A 428 -4.83 -33.59 -3.83
C PHE A 428 -6.04 -34.24 -4.51
N ASP A 429 -6.32 -35.50 -4.17
CA ASP A 429 -7.56 -36.17 -4.60
C ASP A 429 -8.74 -35.73 -3.72
N LEU A 430 -9.58 -34.86 -4.29
CA LEU A 430 -10.76 -34.32 -3.63
C LEU A 430 -12.06 -35.06 -4.01
N SER A 431 -11.96 -36.16 -4.76
CA SER A 431 -13.13 -36.86 -5.34
C SER A 431 -14.10 -37.46 -4.32
N HIS A 432 -13.65 -37.65 -3.07
CA HIS A 432 -14.45 -38.21 -1.99
C HIS A 432 -15.37 -37.17 -1.31
N PHE A 433 -15.12 -35.88 -1.50
CA PHE A 433 -15.99 -34.81 -0.99
C PHE A 433 -17.19 -34.60 -1.92
N LYS A 434 -18.38 -34.39 -1.33
CA LYS A 434 -19.62 -34.13 -2.10
C LYS A 434 -19.99 -32.66 -2.11
N SER A 435 -19.56 -31.93 -1.09
CA SER A 435 -19.80 -30.50 -0.93
C SER A 435 -18.53 -29.76 -0.51
N ALA A 436 -18.31 -28.59 -1.09
CA ALA A 436 -17.25 -27.67 -0.70
C ALA A 436 -17.80 -26.26 -0.46
N CYS A 437 -17.18 -25.53 0.47
CA CYS A 437 -17.45 -24.11 0.71
C CYS A 437 -16.16 -23.30 0.56
N ASP A 438 -16.13 -22.44 -0.45
CA ASP A 438 -15.03 -21.52 -0.75
C ASP A 438 -15.27 -20.18 -0.03
N LEU A 439 -14.60 -20.02 1.11
CA LEU A 439 -14.77 -18.88 2.01
C LEU A 439 -13.88 -17.73 1.52
N GLY A 440 -14.51 -16.63 1.08
CA GLY A 440 -13.83 -15.55 0.38
C GLY A 440 -13.47 -15.91 -1.07
N GLY A 441 -14.26 -16.79 -1.70
CA GLY A 441 -13.99 -17.29 -3.06
C GLY A 441 -14.14 -16.26 -4.18
N CYS A 442 -14.59 -15.04 -3.87
CA CYS A 442 -14.69 -13.90 -4.78
C CYS A 442 -15.47 -14.25 -6.06
N THR A 443 -14.79 -14.24 -7.22
CA THR A 443 -15.39 -14.54 -8.53
C THR A 443 -15.75 -16.01 -8.74
N GLY A 444 -15.33 -16.90 -7.83
CA GLY A 444 -15.57 -18.34 -7.92
C GLY A 444 -14.68 -19.07 -8.92
N ALA A 445 -13.58 -18.46 -9.39
CA ALA A 445 -12.69 -19.08 -10.39
C ALA A 445 -12.18 -20.47 -9.95
N LEU A 446 -11.81 -20.64 -8.68
CA LEU A 446 -11.42 -21.94 -8.11
C LEU A 446 -12.63 -22.89 -8.02
N ALA A 447 -13.80 -22.39 -7.59
CA ALA A 447 -15.02 -23.18 -7.50
C ALA A 447 -15.45 -23.76 -8.86
N TYR A 448 -15.41 -22.96 -9.93
CA TYR A 448 -15.72 -23.45 -11.28
C TYR A 448 -14.76 -24.53 -11.75
N GLU A 449 -13.46 -24.36 -11.49
CA GLU A 449 -12.45 -25.34 -11.85
C GLU A 449 -12.61 -26.66 -11.07
N LEU A 450 -12.95 -26.58 -9.78
CA LEU A 450 -13.27 -27.73 -8.95
C LEU A 450 -14.47 -28.51 -9.49
N VAL A 451 -15.56 -27.83 -9.86
CA VAL A 451 -16.73 -28.50 -10.46
C VAL A 451 -16.40 -29.09 -11.83
N ARG A 452 -15.53 -28.43 -12.61
CA ARG A 452 -15.08 -28.94 -13.92
C ARG A 452 -14.29 -30.24 -13.79
N ILE A 453 -13.43 -30.36 -12.78
CA ILE A 453 -12.62 -31.56 -12.52
C ILE A 453 -13.44 -32.65 -11.81
N TYR A 454 -14.24 -32.25 -10.81
CA TYR A 454 -15.03 -33.15 -9.98
C TYR A 454 -16.53 -32.93 -10.22
N GLY A 455 -17.08 -33.54 -11.27
CA GLY A 455 -18.46 -33.29 -11.71
C GLY A 455 -19.56 -33.63 -10.70
N ASN A 456 -19.25 -34.37 -9.62
CA ASN A 456 -20.19 -34.66 -8.52
C ASN A 456 -20.07 -33.69 -7.33
N LEU A 457 -19.06 -32.83 -7.31
CA LEU A 457 -18.80 -31.87 -6.24
C LEU A 457 -19.72 -30.66 -6.40
N LYS A 458 -20.41 -30.29 -5.32
CA LYS A 458 -21.17 -29.04 -5.23
C LYS A 458 -20.34 -28.01 -4.49
N VAL A 459 -20.15 -26.82 -5.07
CA VAL A 459 -19.34 -25.78 -4.44
C VAL A 459 -20.18 -24.55 -4.14
N THR A 460 -20.12 -24.09 -2.90
CA THR A 460 -20.70 -22.83 -2.43
C THR A 460 -19.60 -21.79 -2.27
N VAL A 461 -19.65 -20.71 -3.04
CA VAL A 461 -18.80 -19.53 -2.83
C VAL A 461 -19.49 -18.63 -1.80
N PHE A 462 -18.81 -18.36 -0.70
CA PHE A 462 -19.31 -17.53 0.39
C PHE A 462 -18.46 -16.27 0.53
N ASP A 463 -19.04 -15.12 0.23
CA ASP A 463 -18.33 -13.83 0.19
C ASP A 463 -19.27 -12.67 0.56
N LEU A 464 -18.71 -11.48 0.71
CA LEU A 464 -19.46 -10.28 1.09
C LEU A 464 -20.55 -9.95 0.05
N PRO A 465 -21.69 -9.35 0.48
CA PRO A 465 -22.78 -8.96 -0.41
C PRO A 465 -22.29 -8.14 -1.61
N GLU A 466 -21.46 -7.13 -1.36
CA GLU A 466 -20.94 -6.24 -2.40
C GLU A 466 -20.06 -6.93 -3.46
N VAL A 467 -19.44 -8.08 -3.12
CA VAL A 467 -18.62 -8.88 -4.02
C VAL A 467 -19.52 -9.77 -4.87
N ILE A 468 -20.47 -10.46 -4.25
CA ILE A 468 -21.36 -11.40 -4.95
C ILE A 468 -22.24 -10.69 -5.98
N GLU A 469 -22.69 -9.47 -5.70
CA GLU A 469 -23.42 -8.61 -6.65
C GLU A 469 -22.67 -8.40 -7.99
N ASN A 470 -21.34 -8.50 -7.99
CA ASN A 470 -20.48 -8.26 -9.16
C ASN A 470 -19.95 -9.55 -9.80
N THR A 471 -20.35 -10.73 -9.33
CA THR A 471 -19.82 -12.01 -9.85
C THR A 471 -20.28 -12.34 -11.27
N SER A 472 -21.41 -11.80 -11.72
CA SER A 472 -21.97 -12.02 -13.06
C SER A 472 -21.00 -11.62 -14.19
N TYR A 473 -20.12 -10.64 -13.95
CA TYR A 473 -19.10 -10.21 -14.91
C TYR A 473 -17.99 -11.25 -15.15
N PHE A 474 -17.85 -12.24 -14.27
CA PHE A 474 -16.75 -13.20 -14.26
C PHE A 474 -17.22 -14.65 -14.50
N GLN A 475 -18.51 -14.86 -14.74
CA GLN A 475 -19.04 -16.19 -14.95
C GLN A 475 -18.53 -16.77 -16.28
N PRO A 476 -18.07 -18.04 -16.30
CA PRO A 476 -17.64 -18.70 -17.52
C PRO A 476 -18.75 -18.70 -18.59
N SER A 477 -18.37 -18.46 -19.84
CA SER A 477 -19.29 -18.55 -20.97
C SER A 477 -19.52 -20.03 -21.33
N GLY A 478 -20.63 -20.63 -20.89
CA GLY A 478 -20.98 -22.02 -21.26
C GLY A 478 -22.00 -22.71 -20.35
N GLN A 479 -22.58 -23.82 -20.84
CA GLN A 479 -23.47 -24.69 -20.06
C GLN A 479 -22.65 -25.62 -19.16
N HIS A 480 -22.57 -25.32 -17.86
CA HIS A 480 -22.01 -26.22 -16.86
C HIS A 480 -23.12 -26.98 -16.12
N THR A 481 -22.92 -28.29 -15.96
CA THR A 481 -23.92 -29.27 -15.50
C THR A 481 -24.03 -29.42 -13.98
N ALA A 482 -23.25 -28.68 -13.19
CA ALA A 482 -23.43 -28.57 -11.73
C ALA A 482 -23.21 -27.10 -11.28
N PRO A 483 -24.14 -26.47 -10.56
CA PRO A 483 -24.06 -25.04 -10.27
C PRO A 483 -23.10 -24.76 -9.11
N VAL A 484 -22.12 -23.89 -9.36
CA VAL A 484 -21.49 -23.10 -8.29
C VAL A 484 -22.57 -22.20 -7.70
N THR A 485 -22.78 -22.28 -6.39
CA THR A 485 -23.79 -21.46 -5.69
C THR A 485 -23.10 -20.32 -4.97
N PHE A 486 -23.65 -19.11 -5.04
CA PHE A 486 -23.11 -17.94 -4.36
C PHE A 486 -24.00 -17.59 -3.16
N VAL A 487 -23.40 -17.42 -1.98
CA VAL A 487 -24.10 -17.08 -0.73
C VAL A 487 -23.43 -15.89 -0.07
N THR A 488 -24.21 -14.85 0.23
CA THR A 488 -23.68 -13.61 0.82
C THR A 488 -23.47 -13.74 2.33
N GLY A 489 -22.35 -13.24 2.83
CA GLY A 489 -22.12 -13.06 4.26
C GLY A 489 -20.67 -12.72 4.63
N ASP A 490 -20.47 -12.38 5.89
CA ASP A 490 -19.17 -12.09 6.50
C ASP A 490 -18.70 -13.33 7.29
N PHE A 491 -17.65 -14.02 6.84
CA PHE A 491 -17.21 -15.26 7.48
C PHE A 491 -16.69 -15.06 8.92
N PHE A 492 -16.38 -13.82 9.33
CA PHE A 492 -16.07 -13.54 10.73
C PHE A 492 -17.33 -13.43 11.60
N LYS A 493 -18.46 -12.96 11.05
CA LYS A 493 -19.68 -12.67 11.81
C LYS A 493 -20.77 -13.72 11.64
N ASP A 494 -21.05 -14.12 10.40
CA ASP A 494 -22.22 -14.91 10.03
C ASP A 494 -21.97 -16.43 10.12
N ASN A 495 -23.04 -17.21 10.13
CA ASN A 495 -22.92 -18.67 10.11
C ASN A 495 -22.35 -19.13 8.76
N LEU A 496 -21.40 -20.08 8.81
CA LEU A 496 -20.78 -20.62 7.61
C LEU A 496 -21.73 -21.67 6.97
N PRO A 497 -21.85 -21.71 5.63
CA PRO A 497 -22.55 -22.80 4.96
C PRO A 497 -21.96 -24.17 5.32
N GLU A 498 -22.80 -25.19 5.46
CA GLU A 498 -22.34 -26.56 5.71
C GLU A 498 -21.65 -27.13 4.46
N ALA A 499 -20.45 -27.70 4.65
CA ALA A 499 -19.72 -28.41 3.61
C ALA A 499 -18.79 -29.49 4.19
N ASP A 500 -18.46 -30.49 3.36
CA ASP A 500 -17.49 -31.54 3.70
C ASP A 500 -16.05 -31.02 3.55
N LEU A 501 -15.83 -30.10 2.62
CA LEU A 501 -14.54 -29.44 2.37
C LEU A 501 -14.68 -27.92 2.51
N TYR A 502 -13.95 -27.30 3.43
CA TYR A 502 -13.81 -25.85 3.47
C TYR A 502 -12.55 -25.42 2.73
N ILE A 503 -12.60 -24.31 2.02
CA ILE A 503 -11.49 -23.79 1.23
C ILE A 503 -11.19 -22.36 1.67
N LEU A 504 -9.90 -22.08 1.88
CA LEU A 504 -9.36 -20.75 2.15
C LEU A 504 -8.26 -20.48 1.14
N SER A 505 -8.58 -19.78 0.06
CA SER A 505 -7.61 -19.40 -0.96
C SER A 505 -7.22 -17.94 -0.77
N ARG A 506 -5.94 -17.67 -0.44
CA ARG A 506 -5.43 -16.32 -0.23
C ARG A 506 -6.23 -15.54 0.82
N ILE A 507 -6.49 -16.16 1.97
CA ILE A 507 -7.27 -15.57 3.06
C ILE A 507 -6.42 -15.38 4.33
N LEU A 508 -5.83 -16.45 4.85
CA LEU A 508 -5.09 -16.43 6.12
C LEU A 508 -3.88 -15.50 6.08
N HIS A 509 -3.29 -15.28 4.91
CA HIS A 509 -2.15 -14.37 4.79
C HIS A 509 -2.52 -12.89 4.95
N ASP A 510 -3.79 -12.49 4.76
CA ASP A 510 -4.22 -11.09 4.85
C ASP A 510 -4.50 -10.64 6.29
N TRP A 511 -4.71 -11.60 7.20
CA TRP A 511 -5.28 -11.33 8.51
C TRP A 511 -4.28 -11.54 9.67
N PRO A 512 -4.41 -10.74 10.75
CA PRO A 512 -3.65 -10.97 11.97
C PRO A 512 -4.14 -12.23 12.70
N ASP A 513 -3.31 -12.75 13.61
CA ASP A 513 -3.54 -14.05 14.25
C ASP A 513 -4.86 -14.08 15.08
N GLU A 514 -5.36 -12.94 15.58
CA GLU A 514 -6.65 -12.81 16.27
C GLU A 514 -7.84 -13.05 15.35
N LYS A 515 -7.80 -12.51 14.12
CA LYS A 515 -8.84 -12.70 13.12
C LYS A 515 -8.81 -14.13 12.59
N ILE A 516 -7.63 -14.67 12.35
CA ILE A 516 -7.43 -16.07 11.98
C ILE A 516 -7.99 -17.00 13.06
N HIS A 517 -7.79 -16.67 14.34
CA HIS A 517 -8.36 -17.42 15.45
C HIS A 517 -9.88 -17.49 15.36
N VAL A 518 -10.56 -16.37 15.11
CA VAL A 518 -12.02 -16.34 14.93
C VAL A 518 -12.45 -17.25 13.77
N LEU A 519 -11.82 -17.08 12.60
CA LEU A 519 -12.17 -17.81 11.39
C LEU A 519 -11.96 -19.32 11.55
N LEU A 520 -10.75 -19.75 11.96
CA LEU A 520 -10.43 -21.18 12.10
C LEU A 520 -11.22 -21.84 13.23
N SER A 521 -11.57 -21.10 14.30
CA SER A 521 -12.46 -21.63 15.35
C SER A 521 -13.87 -21.89 14.82
N LYS A 522 -14.42 -20.98 14.01
CA LYS A 522 -15.73 -21.17 13.38
C LYS A 522 -15.73 -22.36 12.42
N ILE A 523 -14.73 -22.47 11.54
CA ILE A 523 -14.58 -23.61 10.62
C ILE A 523 -14.46 -24.92 11.42
N SER A 524 -13.62 -24.93 12.45
CA SER A 524 -13.42 -26.12 13.29
C SER A 524 -14.68 -26.56 14.05
N ALA A 525 -15.54 -25.61 14.42
CA ALA A 525 -16.80 -25.88 15.12
C ALA A 525 -17.89 -26.46 14.20
N VAL A 526 -17.92 -26.08 12.91
CA VAL A 526 -18.88 -26.61 11.93
C VAL A 526 -18.40 -27.91 11.29
N CYS A 527 -17.08 -28.16 11.26
CA CYS A 527 -16.52 -29.39 10.72
C CYS A 527 -16.84 -30.61 11.60
N LYS A 528 -17.32 -31.69 10.97
CA LYS A 528 -17.46 -33.02 11.58
C LYS A 528 -16.21 -33.85 11.30
N THR A 529 -16.01 -34.95 12.03
CA THR A 529 -14.92 -35.89 11.76
C THR A 529 -15.00 -36.38 10.32
N GLY A 530 -13.89 -36.28 9.59
CA GLY A 530 -13.82 -36.60 8.15
C GLY A 530 -13.99 -35.41 7.22
N ASN A 531 -14.47 -34.27 7.70
CA ASN A 531 -14.43 -33.01 6.94
C ASN A 531 -12.98 -32.53 6.81
N ALA A 532 -12.70 -31.72 5.79
CA ALA A 532 -11.37 -31.20 5.52
C ALA A 532 -11.36 -29.68 5.34
N LEU A 533 -10.15 -29.12 5.47
CA LEU A 533 -9.82 -27.75 5.14
C LEU A 533 -8.67 -27.76 4.12
N LEU A 534 -8.91 -27.12 2.99
CA LEU A 534 -7.91 -26.85 1.95
C LEU A 534 -7.51 -25.37 2.02
N VAL A 535 -6.24 -25.11 2.29
CA VAL A 535 -5.67 -23.76 2.26
C VAL A 535 -4.82 -23.63 1.00
N ALA A 536 -5.09 -22.61 0.18
CA ALA A 536 -4.33 -22.31 -1.02
C ALA A 536 -3.60 -20.97 -0.86
N GLU A 537 -2.32 -21.02 -0.51
CA GLU A 537 -1.47 -19.85 -0.21
C GLU A 537 -0.04 -20.06 -0.70
N ILE A 538 0.80 -19.02 -0.62
CA ILE A 538 2.22 -19.18 -0.97
C ILE A 538 2.94 -19.72 0.26
N VAL A 539 3.42 -20.96 0.18
CA VAL A 539 4.12 -21.58 1.30
C VAL A 539 5.59 -21.18 1.26
N LEU A 540 6.07 -20.54 2.32
CA LEU A 540 7.47 -20.22 2.45
C LEU A 540 8.32 -21.46 2.77
N ASP A 541 9.57 -21.44 2.35
CA ASP A 541 10.58 -22.33 2.92
C ASP A 541 10.79 -22.00 4.42
N GLU A 542 11.40 -22.94 5.15
CA GLU A 542 11.57 -22.78 6.61
C GLU A 542 12.51 -21.62 6.97
N GLN A 543 13.35 -21.17 6.04
CA GLN A 543 14.21 -19.99 6.21
C GLN A 543 13.47 -18.68 5.86
N LYS A 544 12.25 -18.75 5.31
CA LYS A 544 11.43 -17.59 4.92
C LYS A 544 12.08 -16.71 3.86
N MET A 545 12.84 -17.31 2.96
CA MET A 545 13.54 -16.65 1.85
C MET A 545 12.97 -17.00 0.48
N HIS A 546 12.25 -18.12 0.37
CA HIS A 546 11.70 -18.62 -0.88
C HIS A 546 10.19 -18.94 -0.76
N PRO A 547 9.40 -18.69 -1.82
CA PRO A 547 9.79 -18.04 -3.06
C PRO A 547 9.94 -16.51 -2.90
N PRO A 548 10.87 -15.86 -3.63
CA PRO A 548 11.12 -14.41 -3.48
C PRO A 548 9.86 -13.54 -3.65
N ARG A 549 8.90 -13.96 -4.48
CA ARG A 549 7.63 -13.25 -4.67
C ARG A 549 6.83 -13.09 -3.37
N ALA A 550 6.84 -14.09 -2.49
CA ALA A 550 6.11 -14.04 -1.22
C ALA A 550 6.80 -13.07 -0.25
N VAL A 551 8.13 -13.12 -0.20
CA VAL A 551 8.93 -12.22 0.63
C VAL A 551 8.79 -10.78 0.15
N LEU A 552 8.83 -10.53 -1.16
CA LEU A 552 8.59 -9.19 -1.72
C LEU A 552 7.16 -8.71 -1.47
N GLN A 553 6.17 -9.60 -1.57
CA GLN A 553 4.78 -9.25 -1.24
C GLN A 553 4.64 -8.80 0.21
N SER A 554 5.39 -9.39 1.14
CA SER A 554 5.33 -9.03 2.56
C SER A 554 5.70 -7.56 2.84
N LEU A 555 6.46 -6.92 1.94
CA LEU A 555 6.82 -5.49 2.05
C LEU A 555 5.62 -4.54 1.90
N SER A 556 4.55 -4.99 1.26
CA SER A 556 3.31 -4.21 1.10
C SER A 556 2.12 -4.82 1.87
N MET A 557 2.35 -5.89 2.64
CA MET A 557 1.31 -6.49 3.47
C MET A 557 1.06 -5.64 4.70
N THR A 558 -0.15 -5.76 5.26
CA THR A 558 -0.70 -4.82 6.24
C THR A 558 -0.61 -5.35 7.66
N GLU A 559 -1.37 -6.40 7.98
CA GLU A 559 -1.50 -6.99 9.32
C GLU A 559 -1.30 -8.51 9.33
N GLY A 560 -1.51 -9.16 8.18
CA GLY A 560 -1.23 -10.57 8.00
C GLY A 560 0.23 -10.86 7.64
N LYS A 561 0.53 -12.14 7.45
CA LYS A 561 1.88 -12.64 7.16
C LYS A 561 1.85 -13.88 6.29
N GLN A 562 2.89 -14.03 5.49
CA GLN A 562 3.22 -15.29 4.83
C GLN A 562 3.77 -16.28 5.87
N ARG A 563 3.54 -17.58 5.66
CA ARG A 563 3.90 -18.63 6.64
C ARG A 563 4.69 -19.75 5.97
N SER A 564 5.61 -20.35 6.72
CA SER A 564 6.26 -21.59 6.29
C SER A 564 5.34 -22.80 6.45
N GLY A 565 5.74 -23.94 5.88
CA GLY A 565 4.98 -25.18 6.02
C GLY A 565 4.81 -25.62 7.48
N SER A 566 5.87 -25.50 8.29
CA SER A 566 5.80 -25.79 9.72
C SER A 566 4.85 -24.84 10.48
N GLU A 567 4.79 -23.56 10.12
CA GLU A 567 3.87 -22.59 10.71
C GLU A 567 2.41 -22.88 10.37
N TYR A 568 2.09 -23.22 9.11
CA TYR A 568 0.72 -23.66 8.76
C TYR A 568 0.33 -24.92 9.53
N LYS A 569 1.23 -25.90 9.63
CA LYS A 569 0.97 -27.14 10.37
C LYS A 569 0.62 -26.86 11.83
N GLN A 570 1.46 -26.09 12.53
CA GLN A 570 1.22 -25.73 13.93
C GLN A 570 -0.08 -24.92 14.10
N LEU A 571 -0.34 -23.99 13.19
CA LEU A 571 -1.55 -23.17 13.20
C LEU A 571 -2.80 -24.05 13.08
N LEU A 572 -2.85 -24.94 12.09
CA LEU A 572 -4.02 -25.78 11.81
C LEU A 572 -4.24 -26.83 12.92
N GLU A 573 -3.17 -27.42 13.45
CA GLU A 573 -3.23 -28.38 14.56
C GLU A 573 -3.83 -27.76 15.83
N LYS A 574 -3.57 -26.47 16.11
CA LYS A 574 -4.18 -25.74 17.23
C LYS A 574 -5.71 -25.71 17.17
N TYR A 575 -6.30 -25.82 15.98
CA TYR A 575 -7.75 -25.82 15.77
C TYR A 575 -8.32 -27.21 15.54
N GLY A 576 -7.60 -28.27 15.91
CA GLY A 576 -8.09 -29.65 15.87
C GLY A 576 -8.12 -30.26 14.47
N PHE A 577 -7.40 -29.67 13.52
CA PHE A 577 -7.10 -30.32 12.25
C PHE A 577 -5.85 -31.19 12.40
N THR A 578 -5.83 -32.33 11.71
CA THR A 578 -4.75 -33.31 11.76
C THR A 578 -4.40 -33.77 10.35
N ASN A 579 -3.33 -34.58 10.22
CA ASN A 579 -2.82 -35.05 8.93
C ASN A 579 -2.61 -33.89 7.94
N VAL A 580 -1.89 -32.85 8.39
CA VAL A 580 -1.58 -31.69 7.55
C VAL A 580 -0.59 -32.10 6.46
N GLN A 581 -1.02 -32.02 5.21
CA GLN A 581 -0.25 -32.34 4.02
C GLN A 581 -0.03 -31.07 3.20
N ILE A 582 1.18 -30.90 2.67
CA ILE A 582 1.56 -29.71 1.90
C ILE A 582 2.04 -30.15 0.53
N LYS A 583 1.53 -29.50 -0.52
CA LYS A 583 1.91 -29.72 -1.91
C LYS A 583 2.37 -28.40 -2.52
N ILE A 584 3.66 -28.33 -2.83
CA ILE A 584 4.23 -27.26 -3.65
C ILE A 584 3.82 -27.52 -5.10
N THR A 585 3.08 -26.60 -5.71
CA THR A 585 2.50 -26.80 -7.05
C THR A 585 3.47 -26.44 -8.18
N GLY A 586 4.45 -25.58 -7.89
CA GLY A 586 5.32 -24.97 -8.90
C GLY A 586 4.69 -23.78 -9.62
N ASN A 587 3.44 -23.42 -9.31
CA ASN A 587 2.74 -22.23 -9.84
C ASN A 587 2.72 -21.10 -8.78
N LEU A 588 1.78 -20.15 -8.85
CA LEU A 588 1.70 -18.98 -7.97
C LEU A 588 1.21 -19.26 -6.54
N LEU A 589 0.47 -20.35 -6.34
CA LEU A 589 -0.06 -20.79 -5.04
C LEU A 589 0.26 -22.26 -4.79
N ASP A 590 0.51 -22.60 -3.54
CA ASP A 590 0.69 -23.96 -3.04
C ASP A 590 -0.58 -24.41 -2.31
N ALA A 591 -0.72 -25.70 -2.06
CA ALA A 591 -1.92 -26.26 -1.43
C ALA A 591 -1.56 -26.99 -0.12
N VAL A 592 -2.36 -26.74 0.92
CA VAL A 592 -2.27 -27.42 2.22
C VAL A 592 -3.62 -28.07 2.51
N LEU A 593 -3.64 -29.38 2.71
CA LEU A 593 -4.85 -30.13 3.05
C LEU A 593 -4.74 -30.71 4.45
N CYS A 594 -5.79 -30.54 5.27
CA CYS A 594 -5.87 -31.14 6.59
C CYS A 594 -7.29 -31.60 6.92
N PHE A 595 -7.43 -32.48 7.90
CA PHE A 595 -8.69 -33.15 8.22
C PHE A 595 -9.11 -32.90 9.65
N LYS A 596 -10.40 -32.67 9.87
CA LYS A 596 -10.98 -32.54 11.20
C LYS A 596 -10.92 -33.88 11.92
N LYS A 597 -10.31 -33.86 13.11
CA LYS A 597 -10.18 -35.03 13.99
C LYS A 597 -11.54 -35.55 14.46
#